data_AF-A0A967IC99-F1
#
_entry.id   AF-A0A967IC99-F1
#
_cell.length_a   1.000
_cell.length_b   1.000
_cell.length_c   1.000
_cell.angle_alpha   90.00
_cell.angle_beta   90.00
_cell.angle_gamma   90.00
#
_symmetry.space_group_name_H-M   'P 1'
#
loop_
_entity.id
_entity.type
_entity.pdbx_description
1 polymer ?
#
loop_
_entity_poly.entity_id
_entity_poly.type
_entity_poly.pdbx_seq_one_letter_code
_entity_poly.pdbx_strand_id
1 'polypeptide(L)' 'AGMRPVAELMFFDFFGVCYDMLFNQASKFRYMFGGRIKTPMVVRGM' A
#
# COMPACT_ATOMS: atom_id res chain seq x y z
N ALA A 1 4.35 8.59 -12.19
CA ALA A 1 3.71 7.28 -12.03
C ALA A 1 4.73 6.19 -12.36
N GLY A 2 4.84 5.12 -11.55
CA GLY A 2 5.83 4.04 -11.75
C GLY A 2 6.97 3.96 -10.71
N MET A 3 6.93 4.78 -9.66
CA MET A 3 7.90 4.69 -8.55
C MET A 3 7.63 3.48 -7.66
N ARG A 4 8.65 3.05 -6.90
CA ARG A 4 8.57 1.97 -5.90
C ARG A 4 8.75 2.54 -4.49
N PRO A 5 7.75 3.22 -3.93
CA PRO A 5 7.90 3.90 -2.64
C PRO A 5 8.05 2.91 -1.49
N VAL A 6 8.84 3.30 -0.50
CA VAL A 6 8.98 2.63 0.79
C VAL A 6 8.42 3.58 1.85
N ALA A 7 7.28 3.24 2.44
CA ALA A 7 6.64 4.02 3.49
C ALA A 7 7.04 3.47 4.87
N GLU A 8 7.34 4.38 5.80
CA GLU A 8 7.65 4.06 7.19
C GLU A 8 6.52 4.48 8.14
N LEU A 9 6.14 3.56 9.02
CA LEU A 9 5.27 3.81 10.16
C LEU A 9 6.14 3.99 11.41
N MET A 10 6.06 5.15 12.07
CA MET A 10 6.82 5.43 13.30
C MET A 10 6.43 4.49 14.45
N PHE A 11 5.15 4.12 14.53
CA PHE A 11 4.65 3.12 15.47
C PHE A 11 3.63 2.24 14.76
N PHE A 12 3.77 0.91 14.90
CA PHE A 12 2.87 -0.03 14.23
C PHE A 12 1.42 0.06 14.72
N ASP A 13 1.17 0.60 15.91
CA ASP A 13 -0.18 0.86 16.44
C ASP A 13 -1.02 1.78 15.54
N PHE A 14 -0.38 2.66 14.76
CA PHE A 14 -1.07 3.53 13.80
C PHE A 14 -1.45 2.84 12.48
N PHE A 15 -1.13 1.55 12.30
CA PHE A 15 -1.46 0.81 11.09
C PHE A 15 -2.97 0.84 10.78
N GLY A 16 -3.82 0.87 11.81
CA GLY A 16 -5.27 0.99 11.66
C GLY A 16 -5.72 2.24 10.90
N VAL A 17 -4.99 3.36 11.01
CA VAL A 17 -5.32 4.63 10.35
C VAL A 17 -5.14 4.55 8.83
N CYS A 18 -4.10 3.87 8.37
CA CYS A 18 -3.80 3.70 6.95
C CYS A 18 -4.37 2.40 6.36
N TYR A 19 -5.13 1.64 7.15
CA TYR A 19 -5.60 0.31 6.78
C TYR A 19 -6.48 0.32 5.53
N ASP A 20 -7.40 1.27 5.40
CA ASP A 20 -8.29 1.36 4.24
C ASP A 20 -7.48 1.53 2.94
N MET A 21 -6.51 2.45 2.94
CA MET A 21 -5.69 2.75 1.78
C MET A 21 -4.79 1.57 1.39
N LEU A 22 -4.26 0.84 2.37
CA LEU A 22 -3.45 -0.35 2.12
C LEU A 22 -4.29 -1.54 1.65
N PHE A 23 -5.40 -1.81 2.33
CA PHE A 23 -6.18 -3.01 2.11
C PHE A 23 -7.10 -2.87 0.90
N ASN A 24 -7.85 -1.77 0.78
CA ASN A 24 -8.78 -1.59 -0.32
C ASN A 24 -8.11 -1.04 -1.57
N GLN A 25 -7.16 -0.11 -1.43
CA GLN A 25 -6.52 0.51 -2.58
C GLN A 25 -5.29 -0.29 -3.03
N ALA A 26 -4.24 -0.37 -2.21
CA ALA A 26 -2.96 -0.93 -2.65
C ALA A 26 -3.03 -2.41 -3.02
N SER A 27 -3.72 -3.23 -2.23
CA SER A 27 -3.77 -4.69 -2.44
C SER A 27 -4.65 -5.12 -3.62
N LYS A 28 -5.81 -4.47 -3.80
CA LYS A 28 -6.81 -4.87 -4.81
C LYS A 28 -6.64 -4.16 -6.15
N PHE A 29 -5.88 -3.07 -6.22
CA PHE A 29 -5.71 -2.31 -7.46
C PHE A 29 -5.29 -3.18 -8.65
N ARG A 30 -4.32 -4.08 -8.46
CA ARG A 30 -3.89 -4.98 -9.54
C ARG A 30 -5.03 -5.85 -10.07
N TYR A 31 -5.91 -6.32 -9.18
CA TYR A 31 -7.08 -7.12 -9.56
C TYR A 31 -8.17 -6.28 -10.23
N MET A 32 -8.52 -5.12 -9.65
CA MET A 32 -9.58 -4.25 -10.16
C MET A 32 -9.31 -3.72 -11.57
N PHE A 33 -8.05 -3.48 -11.92
CA PHE A 33 -7.66 -3.00 -13.25
C PHE A 33 -7.27 -4.11 -14.23
N GLY A 34 -7.68 -5.37 -13.95
CA GLY A 34 -7.43 -6.51 -14.84
C GLY A 34 -5.94 -6.76 -15.09
N GLY A 35 -5.09 -6.51 -14.09
CA GLY A 35 -3.64 -6.71 -14.17
C GLY A 35 -2.85 -5.63 -14.91
N ARG A 36 -3.51 -4.59 -15.45
CA ARG A 36 -2.85 -3.51 -16.21
C ARG A 36 -2.08 -2.54 -15.32
N ILE A 37 -2.54 -2.36 -14.08
CA ILE A 37 -1.90 -1.47 -13.09
C ILE A 37 -1.18 -2.32 -12.05
N LYS A 38 0.07 -1.95 -11.75
CA LYS A 38 0.88 -2.54 -10.68
C LYS A 38 1.05 -1.50 -9.57
N THR A 39 0.90 -1.92 -8.31
CA THR A 39 1.09 -1.10 -7.10
C THR A 39 2.33 -1.59 -6.33
N PRO A 40 3.57 -1.35 -6.84
CA PRO A 40 4.77 -1.79 -6.15
C PRO A 40 5.12 -0.82 -5.02
N MET A 41 4.68 -1.11 -3.80
CA MET A 41 5.05 -0.34 -2.61
C MET A 41 5.42 -1.27 -1.44
N VAL A 42 6.27 -0.78 -0.55
CA VAL A 42 6.63 -1.48 0.69
C VAL A 42 6.22 -0.60 1.87
N VAL A 43 5.57 -1.19 2.87
CA VAL A 43 5.33 -0.54 4.16
C VAL A 43 6.15 -1.27 5.21
N ARG A 44 6.95 -0.53 5.95
CA ARG A 44 7.75 -1.02 7.08
C ARG A 44 7.39 -0.20 8.31
N GLY A 45 7.39 -0.85 9.47
CA GLY A 45 7.19 -0.20 10.76
C GLY A 45 8.34 -0.57 11.69
N MET A 46 8.58 0.29 12.67
CA MET A 46 9.42 -0.02 13.83
C MET A 46 8.56 -0.57 14.97
#